data_AF-A0A9D6G6Z8-F1
#
_entry.id   AF-A0A9D6G6Z8-F1
#
_cell.length_a   1.000
_cell.length_b   1.000
_cell.length_c   1.000
_cell.angle_alpha   90.00
_cell.angle_beta   90.00
_cell.angle_gamma   90.00
#
_symmetry.space_group_name_H-M   'P 1'
#
loop_
_entity.id
_entity.type
_entity.pdbx_description
1 polymer ?
#
loop_
_entity_poly.entity_id
_entity_poly.type
_entity_poly.pdbx_seq_one_letter_code
_entity_poly.pdbx_strand_id
1 'polypeptide(L)'
;MTDELPGLDLSLQVGKYDIQKLLGKGATGTVYLATDTFSGNSVALKTIEPEVFNDPEFGTVYRAQFLNEASLAGKLRHPHIVAILDAVVQEDSGYVAMEFVGGGDLSQHARADNLLPIADVIQIGFKCCGALDYAFREGIVHRDIKPANIMVAHGTEVKISDFGAALLRKMHVVQTAAMGSPYYMSPEQIEEKPLTHHADMYSMAVVVYELLTGRRPFEADSLEMLVQKILNQEPAPPSSLRKEVPKAIDQVVLRALAKVPERRYATWNEFALALAEVASLVVPAEVIADSEKYLALKNEPMLAKLTDAELWELAGAGRWSRVGAKATLIRENEPGQSFFYLAKGEVKVIRQGRLLNVIRQSEFFGEMAYIRGGELPRHATVEAMNELLLAEFEPETLAQMSVGARYNLMCALVRNLADRLALANARLTG
;
A
#
# COMPACT_ATOMS: atom_id res chain seq x y z
N MET A 1 -35.45 34.46 22.11
CA MET A 1 -34.44 33.66 22.84
C MET A 1 -33.96 32.59 21.89
N THR A 2 -32.93 32.93 21.14
CA THR A 2 -32.18 32.04 20.27
C THR A 2 -30.96 31.62 21.07
N ASP A 3 -30.91 30.35 21.48
CA ASP A 3 -29.70 29.75 22.05
C ASP A 3 -28.66 29.63 20.93
N GLU A 4 -27.68 30.53 20.95
CA GLU A 4 -26.44 30.38 20.19
C GLU A 4 -25.61 29.27 20.85
N LEU A 5 -25.25 28.27 20.04
CA LEU A 5 -24.21 27.30 20.37
C LEU A 5 -22.92 28.05 20.75
N PRO A 6 -22.17 27.62 21.79
CA PRO A 6 -20.90 28.26 22.13
C PRO A 6 -19.95 28.15 20.93
N GLY A 7 -19.50 29.29 20.44
CA GLY A 7 -18.59 29.38 19.30
C GLY A 7 -17.33 28.57 19.53
N LEU A 8 -17.00 27.70 18.56
CA LEU A 8 -15.66 27.16 18.43
C LEU A 8 -14.69 28.34 18.27
N ASP A 9 -13.67 28.39 19.12
CA ASP A 9 -12.55 29.33 18.97
C ASP A 9 -11.81 29.05 17.65
N LEU A 10 -11.98 29.94 16.68
CA LEU A 10 -11.32 29.92 15.37
C LEU A 10 -9.93 30.56 15.50
N SER A 11 -8.95 29.81 16.02
CA SER A 11 -7.53 29.84 15.60
C SER A 11 -6.65 29.08 16.60
N LEU A 12 -6.79 27.76 16.72
CA LEU A 12 -5.73 26.98 17.38
C LEU A 12 -4.64 26.72 16.32
N GLN A 13 -3.53 27.45 16.39
CA GLN A 13 -2.38 27.22 15.52
C GLN A 13 -1.31 26.44 16.28
N VAL A 14 -0.83 25.35 15.69
CA VAL A 14 0.30 24.57 16.22
C VAL A 14 1.45 24.66 15.21
N GLY A 15 2.51 25.39 15.57
CA GLY A 15 3.59 25.69 14.63
C GLY A 15 3.05 26.45 13.41
N LYS A 16 3.25 25.90 12.21
CA LYS A 16 2.74 26.47 10.95
C LYS A 16 1.35 25.95 10.54
N TYR A 17 0.73 25.11 11.36
CA TYR A 17 -0.50 24.40 11.01
C TYR A 17 -1.71 25.03 11.68
N ASP A 18 -2.68 25.45 10.87
CA ASP A 18 -3.96 26.00 11.34
C ASP A 18 -4.97 24.87 11.54
N ILE A 19 -5.36 24.59 12.78
CA ILE A 19 -6.24 23.46 13.11
C ILE A 19 -7.67 23.75 12.66
N GLN A 20 -8.20 22.83 11.86
CA GLN A 20 -9.55 22.93 11.31
C GLN A 20 -10.55 22.10 12.11
N LYS A 21 -10.18 20.86 12.44
CA LYS A 21 -11.11 19.88 13.04
C LYS A 21 -10.38 18.78 13.80
N LEU A 22 -10.94 18.31 14.91
CA LEU A 22 -10.52 17.07 15.56
C LEU A 22 -10.90 15.85 14.69
N LEU A 23 -9.91 15.02 14.33
CA LEU A 23 -10.13 13.75 13.61
C LEU A 23 -10.30 12.57 14.57
N GLY A 24 -9.52 12.54 15.65
CA GLY A 24 -9.62 11.49 16.65
C GLY A 24 -8.66 11.68 17.81
N LYS A 25 -8.95 11.03 18.94
CA LYS A 25 -8.07 10.96 20.11
C LYS A 25 -7.65 9.51 20.30
N GLY A 26 -6.35 9.25 20.17
CA GLY A 26 -5.74 7.95 20.35
C GLY A 26 -4.98 7.85 21.67
N ALA A 27 -4.38 6.68 21.92
CA ALA A 27 -3.61 6.45 23.14
C ALA A 27 -2.33 7.31 23.20
N THR A 28 -1.68 7.54 22.06
CA THR A 28 -0.42 8.29 21.92
C THR A 28 -0.59 9.80 21.74
N GLY A 29 -1.82 10.29 21.66
CA GLY A 29 -2.09 11.70 21.39
C GLY A 29 -3.36 11.97 20.59
N THR A 30 -3.54 13.23 20.24
CA THR A 30 -4.74 13.73 19.56
C THR A 30 -4.40 14.12 18.13
N VAL A 31 -5.23 13.70 17.17
CA VAL A 31 -5.03 13.93 15.74
C VAL A 31 -6.05 14.94 15.22
N TYR A 32 -5.56 15.99 14.59
CA TYR A 32 -6.35 17.05 14.00
C TYR A 32 -6.19 17.08 12.47
N LEU A 33 -7.24 17.46 11.77
CA LEU A 33 -7.14 17.99 10.42
C LEU A 33 -6.65 19.43 10.56
N ALA A 34 -5.54 19.75 9.91
CA ALA A 34 -4.98 21.09 9.88
C ALA A 34 -4.61 21.48 8.46
N THR A 35 -4.48 22.79 8.23
CA THR A 35 -3.98 23.35 6.98
C THR A 35 -2.54 23.80 7.20
N ASP A 36 -1.60 23.34 6.37
CA ASP A 36 -0.26 23.91 6.33
C ASP A 36 -0.34 25.32 5.74
N THR A 37 -0.12 26.35 6.56
CA THR A 37 -0.27 27.75 6.16
C THR A 37 0.71 28.18 5.07
N PHE A 38 1.78 27.43 4.82
CA PHE A 38 2.73 27.71 3.75
C PHE A 38 2.32 27.07 2.41
N SER A 39 1.94 25.79 2.42
CA SER A 39 1.61 25.05 1.18
C SER A 39 0.13 25.10 0.81
N GLY A 40 -0.76 25.46 1.74
CA GLY A 40 -2.21 25.41 1.58
C GLY A 40 -2.80 24.01 1.61
N ASN A 41 -1.97 22.96 1.79
CA ASN A 41 -2.42 21.58 1.78
C ASN A 41 -2.99 21.17 3.14
N SER A 42 -3.98 20.28 3.12
CA SER A 42 -4.49 19.62 4.32
C SER A 42 -3.53 18.54 4.82
N VAL A 43 -3.35 18.48 6.14
CA VAL A 43 -2.51 17.49 6.84
C VAL A 43 -3.24 16.88 8.01
N ALA A 44 -2.86 15.66 8.39
CA ALA A 44 -3.21 15.07 9.67
C ALA A 44 -2.11 15.41 10.68
N LEU A 45 -2.43 16.22 11.69
CA LEU A 45 -1.50 16.70 12.70
C LEU A 45 -1.73 15.96 14.02
N LYS A 46 -0.82 15.06 14.37
CA LYS A 46 -0.84 14.33 15.64
C LYS A 46 -0.05 15.11 16.68
N THR A 47 -0.68 15.51 17.78
CA THR A 47 -0.07 16.22 18.89
C THR A 47 -0.02 15.32 20.13
N ILE A 48 1.07 15.40 20.89
CA ILE A 48 1.17 14.75 22.20
C ILE A 48 0.59 15.67 23.29
N GLU A 49 -0.21 15.12 24.20
CA GLU A 49 -0.85 15.91 25.26
C GLU A 49 0.16 16.21 26.40
N PRO A 50 0.19 17.43 26.97
CA PRO A 50 1.09 17.81 28.06
C PRO A 50 1.01 16.88 29.28
N GLU A 51 -0.16 16.31 29.54
CA GLU A 51 -0.42 15.39 30.64
C GLU A 51 0.41 14.10 30.54
N VAL A 52 0.76 13.69 29.31
CA VAL A 52 1.65 12.55 29.04
C VAL A 52 3.05 12.80 29.61
N PHE A 53 3.48 14.06 29.76
CA PHE A 53 4.78 14.39 30.36
C PHE A 53 4.77 14.30 31.89
N ASN A 54 3.60 14.23 32.51
CA ASN A 54 3.42 14.22 33.96
C ASN A 54 3.14 12.81 34.55
N ASP A 55 2.87 11.80 33.72
CA ASP A 55 2.70 10.40 34.14
C ASP A 55 4.04 9.64 34.05
N PRO A 56 4.65 9.21 35.18
CA PRO A 56 5.97 8.58 35.16
C PRO A 56 6.01 7.24 34.40
N GLU A 57 4.92 6.48 34.41
CA GLU A 57 4.91 5.08 33.94
C GLU A 57 4.32 4.96 32.54
N PHE A 58 3.12 5.51 32.32
CA PHE A 58 2.47 5.49 31.00
C PHE A 58 3.01 6.58 30.08
N GLY A 59 3.35 7.74 30.65
CA GLY A 59 3.88 8.88 29.90
C GLY A 59 5.17 8.58 29.16
N THR A 60 6.04 7.79 29.77
CA THR A 60 7.32 7.36 29.18
C THR A 60 7.11 6.53 27.91
N VAL A 61 6.13 5.60 27.90
CA VAL A 61 5.86 4.73 26.74
C VAL A 61 5.23 5.53 25.59
N TYR A 62 4.22 6.35 25.88
CA TYR A 62 3.57 7.17 24.84
C TYR A 62 4.52 8.21 24.26
N ARG A 63 5.36 8.83 25.09
CA ARG A 63 6.44 9.71 24.64
C ARG A 63 7.40 8.94 23.73
N ALA A 64 7.81 7.74 24.10
CA ALA A 64 8.68 6.93 23.25
C ALA A 64 8.03 6.60 21.90
N GLN A 65 6.73 6.27 21.87
CA GLN A 65 6.00 6.01 20.62
C GLN A 65 5.95 7.25 19.71
N PHE A 66 5.62 8.40 20.29
CA PHE A 66 5.60 9.67 19.58
C PHE A 66 6.98 10.04 19.02
N LEU A 67 8.04 9.88 19.83
CA LEU A 67 9.42 10.12 19.38
C LEU A 67 9.85 9.16 18.27
N ASN A 68 9.43 7.89 18.34
CA ASN A 68 9.72 6.92 17.30
C ASN A 68 9.05 7.30 15.99
N GLU A 69 7.75 7.64 16.03
CA GLU A 69 7.02 8.11 14.87
C GLU A 69 7.66 9.36 14.27
N ALA A 70 7.97 10.36 15.09
CA ALA A 70 8.72 11.55 14.67
C ALA A 70 10.07 11.21 14.02
N SER A 71 10.79 10.21 14.54
CA SER A 71 12.08 9.77 14.00
C SER A 71 11.99 9.10 12.62
N LEU A 72 10.79 8.71 12.19
CA LEU A 72 10.53 8.13 10.87
C LEU A 72 10.23 9.19 9.81
N ALA A 73 10.15 10.47 10.19
CA ALA A 73 9.98 11.59 9.26
C ALA A 73 10.99 11.52 8.11
N GLY A 74 10.47 11.49 6.89
CA GLY A 74 11.26 11.39 5.66
C GLY A 74 11.95 10.05 5.37
N LYS A 75 11.95 9.08 6.30
CA LYS A 75 12.60 7.76 6.12
C LYS A 75 11.77 6.78 5.29
N LEU A 76 10.49 6.66 5.60
CA LEU A 76 9.59 5.76 4.89
C LEU A 76 8.90 6.51 3.75
N ARG A 77 9.06 5.99 2.53
CA ARG A 77 8.39 6.52 1.32
C ARG A 77 7.85 5.36 0.51
N HIS A 78 6.54 5.14 0.63
CA HIS A 78 5.84 4.08 -0.08
C HIS A 78 4.39 4.50 -0.36
N PRO A 79 3.80 4.19 -1.53
CA PRO A 79 2.43 4.59 -1.87
C PRO A 79 1.38 4.15 -0.84
N HIS A 80 1.59 2.99 -0.21
CA HIS A 80 0.70 2.40 0.80
C HIS A 80 1.17 2.60 2.25
N ILE A 81 2.01 3.61 2.52
CA ILE A 81 2.35 4.07 3.88
C ILE A 81 2.01 5.56 3.96
N VAL A 82 1.38 5.99 5.05
CA VAL A 82 1.12 7.41 5.30
C VAL A 82 2.45 8.15 5.46
N ALA A 83 2.68 9.15 4.61
CA ALA A 83 3.92 9.91 4.66
C ALA A 83 3.96 10.82 5.89
N ILE A 84 5.05 10.77 6.64
CA ILE A 84 5.35 11.75 7.68
C ILE A 84 6.08 12.92 7.03
N LEU A 85 5.43 14.08 7.01
CA LEU A 85 5.85 15.28 6.29
C LEU A 85 6.82 16.12 7.12
N ASP A 86 6.55 16.22 8.43
CA ASP A 86 7.25 17.09 9.36
C ASP A 86 7.04 16.59 10.78
N ALA A 87 7.99 16.87 11.67
CA ALA A 87 7.88 16.53 13.07
C ALA A 87 8.66 17.51 13.94
N VAL A 88 8.03 17.98 15.01
CA VAL A 88 8.65 18.85 16.01
C VAL A 88 8.46 18.23 17.37
N VAL A 89 9.57 18.13 18.10
CA VAL A 89 9.61 17.61 19.47
C VAL A 89 10.24 18.66 20.37
N GLN A 90 9.54 19.04 21.43
CA GLN A 90 10.01 19.94 22.48
C GLN A 90 10.02 19.21 23.83
N GLU A 91 10.38 19.91 24.90
CA GLU A 91 10.53 19.31 26.23
C GLU A 91 9.20 18.78 26.78
N ASP A 92 8.12 19.54 26.55
CA ASP A 92 6.76 19.38 27.09
C ASP A 92 5.64 19.36 26.02
N SER A 93 6.01 19.41 24.74
CA SER A 93 5.07 19.42 23.62
C SER A 93 5.68 18.88 22.34
N GLY A 94 4.84 18.58 21.36
CA GLY A 94 5.31 18.16 20.05
C GLY A 94 4.17 17.87 19.10
N TYR A 95 4.49 17.86 17.81
CA TYR A 95 3.57 17.39 16.77
C TYR A 95 4.30 16.57 15.70
N VAL A 96 3.54 15.70 15.04
CA VAL A 96 3.93 15.00 13.81
C VAL A 96 2.87 15.35 12.76
N ALA A 97 3.29 16.01 11.68
CA ALA A 97 2.43 16.30 10.55
C ALA A 97 2.56 15.20 9.50
N MET A 98 1.43 14.67 9.08
CA MET A 98 1.31 13.53 8.19
C MET A 98 0.42 13.87 6.99
N GLU A 99 0.60 13.12 5.91
CA GLU A 99 -0.35 13.10 4.80
C GLU A 99 -1.78 12.84 5.33
N PHE A 100 -2.72 13.69 4.92
CA PHE A 100 -4.13 13.49 5.27
C PHE A 100 -4.79 12.49 4.31
N VAL A 101 -5.40 11.44 4.87
CA VAL A 101 -6.15 10.42 4.13
C VAL A 101 -7.63 10.50 4.52
N GLY A 102 -8.48 10.91 3.58
CA GLY A 102 -9.84 11.37 3.89
C GLY A 102 -10.93 10.31 4.00
N GLY A 103 -10.70 9.06 3.58
CA GLY A 103 -11.74 8.01 3.53
C GLY A 103 -11.96 7.25 4.85
N GLY A 104 -11.36 7.70 5.94
CA GLY A 104 -11.39 7.01 7.24
C GLY A 104 -10.43 5.82 7.27
N ASP A 105 -10.72 4.85 8.14
CA ASP A 105 -9.91 3.65 8.35
C ASP A 105 -10.74 2.36 8.17
N LEU A 106 -10.08 1.21 8.11
CA LEU A 106 -10.74 -0.06 7.84
C LEU A 106 -11.60 -0.59 8.99
N SER A 107 -11.60 0.02 10.19
CA SER A 107 -12.44 -0.42 11.32
C SER A 107 -13.92 -0.32 11.01
N GLN A 108 -14.33 0.59 10.11
CA GLN A 108 -15.71 0.69 9.66
C GLN A 108 -16.18 -0.57 8.91
N HIS A 109 -15.24 -1.34 8.35
CA HIS A 109 -15.49 -2.57 7.59
C HIS A 109 -15.24 -3.86 8.37
N ALA A 110 -14.84 -3.74 9.64
CA ALA A 110 -14.60 -4.85 10.54
C ALA A 110 -15.89 -5.36 11.23
N ARG A 111 -17.06 -5.13 10.63
CA ARG A 111 -18.38 -5.48 11.18
C ARG A 111 -19.23 -6.19 10.14
N ALA A 112 -20.00 -7.18 10.58
CA ALA A 112 -20.79 -8.04 9.70
C ALA A 112 -21.83 -7.29 8.84
N ASP A 113 -22.28 -6.11 9.29
CA ASP A 113 -23.26 -5.25 8.61
C ASP A 113 -22.62 -4.30 7.58
N ASN A 114 -21.28 -4.20 7.51
CA ASN A 114 -20.57 -3.30 6.60
C ASN A 114 -19.31 -3.93 5.99
N LEU A 115 -19.38 -5.22 5.65
CA LEU A 115 -18.25 -5.95 5.07
C LEU A 115 -17.90 -5.48 3.66
N LEU A 116 -16.61 -5.52 3.36
CA LEU A 116 -16.11 -5.33 2.01
C LEU A 116 -16.40 -6.56 1.11
N PRO A 117 -16.44 -6.37 -0.22
CA PRO A 117 -16.30 -7.44 -1.17
C PRO A 117 -15.02 -8.25 -0.91
N ILE A 118 -15.08 -9.58 -1.07
CA ILE A 118 -13.93 -10.45 -0.79
C ILE A 118 -12.72 -10.08 -1.65
N ALA A 119 -12.97 -9.74 -2.93
CA ALA A 119 -11.94 -9.26 -3.85
C ALA A 119 -11.20 -8.04 -3.31
N ASP A 120 -11.91 -7.10 -2.69
CA ASP A 120 -11.34 -5.87 -2.16
C ASP A 120 -10.46 -6.16 -0.95
N VAL A 121 -10.90 -7.04 -0.05
CA VAL A 121 -10.11 -7.46 1.12
C VAL A 121 -8.78 -8.11 0.70
N ILE A 122 -8.81 -8.97 -0.32
CA ILE A 122 -7.59 -9.62 -0.83
C ILE A 122 -6.64 -8.60 -1.49
N GLN A 123 -7.17 -7.64 -2.26
CA GLN A 123 -6.36 -6.58 -2.87
C GLN A 123 -5.74 -5.65 -1.82
N ILE A 124 -6.50 -5.29 -0.78
CA ILE A 124 -6.00 -4.52 0.38
C ILE A 124 -4.89 -5.30 1.09
N GLY A 125 -5.12 -6.58 1.41
CA GLY A 125 -4.12 -7.44 2.05
C GLY A 125 -2.83 -7.54 1.25
N PHE A 126 -2.93 -7.67 -0.07
CA PHE A 126 -1.77 -7.68 -0.98
C PHE A 126 -0.96 -6.38 -0.89
N LYS A 127 -1.62 -5.22 -0.97
CA LYS A 127 -0.98 -3.90 -0.87
C LYS A 127 -0.33 -3.67 0.49
N CYS A 128 -0.99 -4.08 1.57
CA CYS A 128 -0.41 -4.02 2.92
C CYS A 128 0.83 -4.91 3.06
N CYS A 129 0.84 -6.12 2.46
CA CYS A 129 2.04 -6.97 2.46
C CYS A 129 3.23 -6.27 1.77
N GLY A 130 3.00 -5.58 0.65
CA GLY A 130 4.04 -4.80 -0.03
C GLY A 130 4.60 -3.66 0.83
N ALA A 131 3.71 -2.91 1.50
CA ALA A 131 4.10 -1.84 2.43
C ALA A 131 4.91 -2.36 3.63
N LEU A 132 4.49 -3.49 4.21
CA LEU A 132 5.15 -4.07 5.37
C LEU A 132 6.48 -4.76 5.02
N ASP A 133 6.59 -5.31 3.81
CA ASP A 133 7.88 -5.77 3.28
C ASP A 133 8.87 -4.61 3.12
N TYR A 134 8.41 -3.49 2.55
CA TYR A 134 9.21 -2.28 2.42
C TYR A 134 9.68 -1.78 3.80
N ALA A 135 8.77 -1.62 4.76
CA ALA A 135 9.14 -1.20 6.12
C ALA A 135 10.14 -2.17 6.77
N PHE A 136 9.94 -3.48 6.61
CA PHE A 136 10.84 -4.49 7.17
C PHE A 136 12.25 -4.40 6.59
N ARG A 137 12.40 -4.16 5.28
CA ARG A 137 13.70 -3.96 4.63
C ARG A 137 14.41 -2.69 5.11
N GLU A 138 13.65 -1.68 5.52
CA GLU A 138 14.16 -0.49 6.22
C GLU A 138 14.43 -0.74 7.72
N GLY A 139 14.36 -1.98 8.19
CA GLY A 139 14.64 -2.39 9.57
C GLY A 139 13.50 -2.11 10.55
N ILE A 140 12.29 -1.86 10.05
CA ILE A 140 11.12 -1.45 10.85
C ILE A 140 10.10 -2.58 10.91
N VAL A 141 9.72 -2.94 12.14
CA VAL A 141 8.57 -3.81 12.45
C VAL A 141 7.51 -2.91 13.10
N HIS A 142 6.30 -2.91 12.57
CA HIS A 142 5.22 -2.00 12.97
C HIS A 142 4.65 -2.31 14.35
N ARG A 143 4.41 -3.59 14.66
CA ARG A 143 3.98 -4.15 15.96
C ARG A 143 2.57 -3.80 16.44
N ASP A 144 1.81 -3.03 15.68
CA ASP A 144 0.45 -2.60 16.01
C ASP A 144 -0.45 -2.54 14.77
N ILE A 145 -0.38 -3.59 13.94
CA ILE A 145 -1.24 -3.69 12.76
C ILE A 145 -2.67 -4.04 13.19
N LYS A 146 -3.62 -3.17 12.83
CA LYS A 146 -5.05 -3.30 13.09
C LYS A 146 -5.84 -2.44 12.09
N PRO A 147 -7.16 -2.65 11.92
CA PRO A 147 -7.95 -1.91 10.93
C PRO A 147 -7.90 -0.39 11.11
N ALA A 148 -7.84 0.09 12.37
CA ALA A 148 -7.74 1.51 12.70
C ALA A 148 -6.42 2.19 12.24
N ASN A 149 -5.39 1.39 11.92
CA ASN A 149 -4.09 1.89 11.44
C ASN A 149 -3.94 1.69 9.92
N ILE A 150 -5.02 1.34 9.21
CA ILE A 150 -5.03 1.19 7.75
C ILE A 150 -6.08 2.16 7.20
N MET A 151 -5.60 3.28 6.70
CA MET A 151 -6.40 4.39 6.18
C MET A 151 -6.88 4.08 4.77
N VAL A 152 -8.13 4.41 4.46
CA VAL A 152 -8.72 4.26 3.13
C VAL A 152 -8.60 5.59 2.39
N ALA A 153 -7.87 5.60 1.27
CA ALA A 153 -7.83 6.75 0.39
C ALA A 153 -9.08 6.76 -0.51
N HIS A 154 -9.31 5.69 -1.26
CA HIS A 154 -10.52 5.47 -2.07
C HIS A 154 -10.58 4.02 -2.56
N GLY A 155 -11.78 3.41 -2.59
CA GLY A 155 -11.92 2.02 -3.04
C GLY A 155 -11.02 1.06 -2.27
N THR A 156 -10.10 0.38 -2.97
CA THR A 156 -9.10 -0.51 -2.35
C THR A 156 -7.76 0.19 -2.07
N GLU A 157 -7.59 1.46 -2.46
CA GLU A 157 -6.37 2.22 -2.18
C GLU A 157 -6.28 2.55 -0.69
N VAL A 158 -5.26 1.97 -0.04
CA VAL A 158 -5.05 2.07 1.40
C VAL A 158 -3.63 2.52 1.74
N LYS A 159 -3.48 3.09 2.94
CA LYS A 159 -2.18 3.49 3.51
C LYS A 159 -2.08 3.06 4.97
N ILE A 160 -0.98 2.41 5.33
CA ILE A 160 -0.68 2.05 6.72
C ILE A 160 -0.15 3.29 7.46
N SER A 161 -0.69 3.57 8.64
CA SER A 161 -0.31 4.68 9.52
C SER A 161 0.15 4.18 10.90
N ASP A 162 0.63 5.10 11.74
CA ASP A 162 0.96 4.86 13.16
C ASP A 162 2.06 3.81 13.40
N PHE A 163 3.24 4.12 12.91
CA PHE A 163 4.46 3.36 13.20
C PHE A 163 5.06 3.74 14.58
N GLY A 164 4.30 4.37 15.49
CA GLY A 164 4.83 4.80 16.79
C GLY A 164 5.33 3.64 17.67
N ALA A 165 4.69 2.47 17.56
CA ALA A 165 5.15 1.27 18.26
C ALA A 165 6.45 0.67 17.67
N ALA A 166 6.86 1.11 16.48
CA ALA A 166 8.11 0.67 15.86
C ALA A 166 9.30 1.02 16.76
N LEU A 167 10.35 0.20 16.70
CA LEU A 167 11.63 0.40 17.41
C LEU A 167 11.58 0.32 18.95
N LEU A 168 10.39 0.20 19.57
CA LEU A 168 10.29 -0.07 21.01
C LEU A 168 10.96 -1.41 21.34
N ARG A 169 11.84 -1.49 22.34
CA ARG A 169 12.55 -2.75 22.64
C ARG A 169 11.64 -3.81 23.28
N LYS A 170 10.67 -3.39 24.08
CA LYS A 170 9.64 -4.23 24.71
C LYS A 170 8.35 -3.42 24.87
N MET A 171 7.21 -4.07 24.73
CA MET A 171 5.92 -3.57 25.19
C MET A 171 5.31 -4.67 26.06
N HIS A 172 4.88 -4.34 27.28
CA HIS A 172 4.22 -5.31 28.15
C HIS A 172 2.78 -5.52 27.69
N VAL A 173 2.32 -6.77 27.67
CA VAL A 173 0.94 -7.11 27.24
C VAL A 173 -0.11 -6.32 28.01
N VAL A 174 0.09 -6.14 29.32
CA VAL A 174 -0.81 -5.35 30.18
C VAL A 174 -0.83 -3.89 29.77
N GLN A 175 0.33 -3.31 29.45
CA GLN A 175 0.42 -1.94 28.93
C GLN A 175 -0.27 -1.85 27.56
N THR A 176 -0.03 -2.78 26.64
CA THR A 176 -0.68 -2.77 25.33
C THR A 176 -2.19 -2.99 25.39
N ALA A 177 -2.68 -3.83 26.31
CA ALA A 177 -4.11 -4.05 26.54
C ALA A 177 -4.78 -2.83 27.19
N ALA A 178 -4.06 -2.07 28.02
CA ALA A 178 -4.53 -0.79 28.55
C ALA A 178 -4.48 0.33 27.50
N MET A 179 -3.56 0.25 26.54
CA MET A 179 -3.35 1.22 25.45
C MET A 179 -4.22 0.94 24.21
N GLY A 180 -4.89 -0.20 24.12
CA GLY A 180 -5.61 -0.60 22.91
C GLY A 180 -6.19 -2.02 22.94
N SER A 181 -6.30 -2.62 21.75
CA SER A 181 -7.05 -3.85 21.49
C SER A 181 -6.08 -5.04 21.30
N PRO A 182 -5.91 -5.94 22.30
CA PRO A 182 -4.94 -7.06 22.26
C PRO A 182 -5.26 -8.15 21.21
N TYR A 183 -6.38 -8.01 20.50
CA TYR A 183 -6.92 -9.03 19.61
C TYR A 183 -6.09 -9.27 18.34
N TYR A 184 -5.21 -8.34 17.99
CA TYR A 184 -4.32 -8.44 16.84
C TYR A 184 -2.90 -8.89 17.21
N MET A 185 -2.60 -9.04 18.50
CA MET A 185 -1.27 -9.41 18.97
C MET A 185 -0.94 -10.85 18.58
N SER A 186 0.28 -11.06 18.10
CA SER A 186 0.78 -12.40 17.82
C SER A 186 1.09 -13.17 19.12
N PRO A 187 1.13 -14.52 19.09
CA PRO A 187 1.52 -15.34 20.23
C PRO A 187 2.87 -14.90 20.83
N GLU A 188 3.85 -14.62 19.99
CA GLU A 188 5.17 -14.18 20.44
C GLU A 188 5.17 -12.75 21.04
N GLN A 189 4.21 -11.88 20.65
CA GLN A 189 3.97 -10.61 21.35
C GLN A 189 3.40 -10.83 22.74
N ILE A 190 2.45 -11.76 22.88
CA ILE A 190 1.83 -12.11 24.16
C ILE A 190 2.85 -12.74 25.12
N GLU A 191 3.76 -13.56 24.59
CA GLU A 191 4.83 -14.18 25.36
C GLU A 191 6.05 -13.25 25.57
N GLU A 192 5.97 -11.99 25.12
CA GLU A 192 7.04 -10.98 25.21
C GLU A 192 8.39 -11.45 24.60
N LYS A 193 8.33 -12.31 23.58
CA LYS A 193 9.49 -12.81 22.84
C LYS A 193 10.01 -11.74 21.87
N PRO A 194 11.27 -11.83 21.41
CA PRO A 194 11.78 -10.95 20.37
C PRO A 194 10.91 -10.99 19.12
N LEU A 195 10.48 -9.81 18.66
CA LEU A 195 9.57 -9.68 17.52
C LEU A 195 10.35 -9.55 16.21
N THR A 196 9.84 -10.20 15.17
CA THR A 196 10.29 -10.10 13.78
C THR A 196 9.10 -9.70 12.89
N HIS A 197 9.31 -9.63 11.57
CA HIS A 197 8.23 -9.40 10.59
C HIS A 197 7.08 -10.41 10.70
N HIS A 198 7.33 -11.60 11.26
CA HIS A 198 6.28 -12.59 11.48
C HIS A 198 5.18 -12.08 12.42
N ALA A 199 5.50 -11.23 13.39
CA ALA A 199 4.49 -10.67 14.30
C ALA A 199 3.48 -9.82 13.54
N ASP A 200 3.96 -8.89 12.70
CA ASP A 200 3.12 -8.08 11.83
C ASP A 200 2.35 -8.93 10.80
N MET A 201 2.95 -10.02 10.30
CA MET A 201 2.28 -10.96 9.40
C MET A 201 1.07 -11.63 10.07
N TYR A 202 1.20 -12.03 11.33
CA TYR A 202 0.08 -12.56 12.10
C TYR A 202 -1.00 -11.50 12.28
N SER A 203 -0.64 -10.30 12.72
CA SER A 203 -1.58 -9.20 12.92
C SER A 203 -2.31 -8.83 11.62
N MET A 204 -1.60 -8.79 10.49
CA MET A 204 -2.21 -8.58 9.17
C MET A 204 -3.17 -9.71 8.79
N ALA A 205 -2.86 -10.95 9.12
CA ALA A 205 -3.77 -12.07 8.90
C ALA A 205 -5.04 -11.97 9.77
N VAL A 206 -4.93 -11.47 11.01
CA VAL A 206 -6.08 -11.15 11.86
C VAL A 206 -6.96 -10.08 11.20
N VAL A 207 -6.34 -9.02 10.65
CA VAL A 207 -7.06 -7.96 9.92
C VAL A 207 -7.79 -8.53 8.69
N VAL A 208 -7.11 -9.31 7.85
CA VAL A 208 -7.73 -9.94 6.67
C VAL A 208 -8.90 -10.84 7.10
N TYR A 209 -8.71 -11.65 8.15
CA TYR A 209 -9.76 -12.50 8.70
C TYR A 209 -11.00 -11.70 9.11
N GLU A 210 -10.80 -10.60 9.84
CA GLU A 210 -11.87 -9.78 10.36
C GLU A 210 -12.60 -9.02 9.25
N LEU A 211 -11.89 -8.48 8.27
CA LEU A 211 -12.50 -7.83 7.10
C LEU A 211 -13.27 -8.81 6.21
N LEU A 212 -12.87 -10.08 6.18
CA LEU A 212 -13.62 -11.11 5.46
C LEU A 212 -14.92 -11.48 6.18
N THR A 213 -14.93 -11.51 7.52
CA THR A 213 -15.98 -12.20 8.30
C THR A 213 -16.78 -11.30 9.24
N GLY A 214 -16.29 -10.09 9.53
CA GLY A 214 -16.83 -9.17 10.54
C GLY A 214 -16.62 -9.65 11.97
N ARG A 215 -15.75 -10.65 12.17
CA ARG A 215 -15.42 -11.23 13.47
C ARG A 215 -13.92 -11.46 13.57
N ARG A 216 -13.38 -11.34 14.77
CA ARG A 216 -11.98 -11.67 15.04
C ARG A 216 -11.80 -13.19 15.13
N PRO A 217 -10.60 -13.73 14.83
CA PRO A 217 -10.33 -15.16 14.96
C PRO A 217 -10.46 -15.65 16.41
N PHE A 218 -10.18 -14.78 17.39
CA PHE A 218 -10.31 -15.06 18.81
C PHE A 218 -11.05 -13.91 19.50
N GLU A 219 -12.08 -14.25 20.28
CA GLU A 219 -12.83 -13.32 21.13
C GLU A 219 -13.03 -13.96 22.51
N ALA A 220 -12.99 -13.17 23.57
CA ALA A 220 -13.23 -13.64 24.93
C ALA A 220 -13.69 -12.49 25.84
N ASP A 221 -14.35 -12.84 26.93
CA ASP A 221 -14.89 -11.87 27.91
C ASP A 221 -13.83 -11.33 28.88
N SER A 222 -12.64 -11.93 28.90
CA SER A 222 -11.51 -11.47 29.71
C SER A 222 -10.19 -11.54 28.95
N LEU A 223 -9.24 -10.69 29.33
CA LEU A 223 -7.90 -10.67 28.74
C LEU A 223 -7.17 -12.01 28.92
N GLU A 224 -7.29 -12.63 30.09
CA GLU A 224 -6.68 -13.94 30.38
C GLU A 224 -7.21 -15.03 29.44
N MET A 225 -8.53 -15.08 29.24
CA MET A 225 -9.13 -16.04 28.31
C MET A 225 -8.73 -15.75 26.86
N LEU A 226 -8.66 -14.47 26.46
CA LEU A 226 -8.22 -14.08 25.13
C LEU A 226 -6.78 -14.53 24.88
N VAL A 227 -5.88 -14.29 25.84
CA VAL A 227 -4.49 -14.76 25.80
C VAL A 227 -4.43 -16.28 25.64
N GLN A 228 -5.20 -17.05 26.42
CA GLN A 228 -5.25 -18.50 26.28
C GLN A 228 -5.69 -18.95 24.90
N LYS A 229 -6.69 -18.29 24.30
CA LYS A 229 -7.15 -18.59 22.95
C LYS A 229 -6.10 -18.25 21.89
N ILE A 230 -5.46 -17.08 22.00
CA ILE A 230 -4.42 -16.67 21.05
C ILE A 230 -3.24 -17.63 21.11
N LEU A 231 -2.85 -18.13 22.28
CA LEU A 231 -1.72 -19.07 22.41
C LEU A 231 -2.07 -20.49 21.96
N ASN A 232 -3.26 -20.99 22.31
CA ASN A 232 -3.54 -22.43 22.28
C ASN A 232 -4.69 -22.87 21.37
N GLN A 233 -5.56 -21.96 20.93
CA GLN A 233 -6.73 -22.31 20.11
C GLN A 233 -6.46 -22.07 18.62
N GLU A 234 -6.87 -23.03 17.78
CA GLU A 234 -6.89 -22.85 16.33
C GLU A 234 -8.09 -21.99 15.89
N PRO A 235 -7.91 -21.03 14.97
CA PRO A 235 -9.00 -20.20 14.49
C PRO A 235 -9.98 -20.98 13.62
N ALA A 236 -11.27 -20.59 13.65
CA ALA A 236 -12.25 -21.12 12.72
C ALA A 236 -11.90 -20.72 11.28
N PRO A 237 -12.16 -21.52 10.25
CA PRO A 237 -11.93 -21.10 8.87
C PRO A 237 -12.86 -19.93 8.47
N PRO A 238 -12.38 -18.87 7.80
CA PRO A 238 -13.24 -17.80 7.29
C PRO A 238 -14.47 -18.27 6.51
N SER A 239 -14.33 -19.28 5.66
CA SER A 239 -15.44 -19.87 4.88
C SER A 239 -16.54 -20.51 5.72
N SER A 240 -16.26 -20.85 6.99
CA SER A 240 -17.27 -21.34 7.93
C SER A 240 -18.15 -20.22 8.49
N LEU A 241 -17.68 -18.97 8.47
CA LEU A 241 -18.39 -17.80 8.97
C LEU A 241 -19.07 -17.01 7.84
N ARG A 242 -18.46 -16.98 6.64
CA ARG A 242 -19.01 -16.34 5.43
C ARG A 242 -18.91 -17.30 4.24
N LYS A 243 -20.05 -17.84 3.81
CA LYS A 243 -20.13 -18.92 2.81
C LYS A 243 -19.60 -18.52 1.44
N GLU A 244 -19.60 -17.23 1.13
CA GLU A 244 -19.11 -16.66 -0.12
C GLU A 244 -17.57 -16.71 -0.20
N VAL A 245 -16.86 -16.87 0.93
CA VAL A 245 -15.40 -16.95 0.96
C VAL A 245 -14.95 -18.32 0.43
N PRO A 246 -14.17 -18.37 -0.67
CA PRO A 246 -13.63 -19.63 -1.18
C PRO A 246 -12.70 -20.30 -0.17
N LYS A 247 -12.78 -21.63 -0.04
CA LYS A 247 -11.94 -22.43 0.87
C LYS A 247 -10.42 -22.28 0.62
N ALA A 248 -10.01 -21.90 -0.59
CA ALA A 248 -8.62 -21.61 -0.88
C ALA A 248 -8.09 -20.41 -0.05
N ILE A 249 -8.95 -19.43 0.25
CA ILE A 249 -8.61 -18.28 1.11
C ILE A 249 -8.35 -18.72 2.55
N ASP A 250 -9.07 -19.73 3.05
CA ASP A 250 -8.84 -20.27 4.40
C ASP A 250 -7.39 -20.73 4.56
N GLN A 251 -6.85 -21.47 3.58
CA GLN A 251 -5.47 -21.97 3.65
C GLN A 251 -4.47 -20.82 3.76
N VAL A 252 -4.71 -19.73 3.02
CA VAL A 252 -3.83 -18.56 3.00
C VAL A 252 -3.84 -17.85 4.35
N VAL A 253 -5.04 -17.53 4.85
CA VAL A 253 -5.23 -16.78 6.10
C VAL A 253 -4.80 -17.62 7.32
N LEU A 254 -5.22 -18.88 7.41
CA LEU A 254 -4.92 -19.75 8.54
C LEU A 254 -3.42 -20.07 8.65
N ARG A 255 -2.70 -20.19 7.52
CA ARG A 255 -1.24 -20.35 7.55
C ARG A 255 -0.55 -19.13 8.16
N ALA A 256 -0.97 -17.92 7.80
CA ALA A 256 -0.42 -16.69 8.38
C ALA A 256 -0.79 -16.51 9.85
N LEU A 257 -1.90 -17.13 10.31
CA LEU A 257 -2.31 -17.21 11.71
C LEU A 257 -1.67 -18.37 12.51
N ALA A 258 -0.71 -19.10 11.93
CA ALA A 258 -0.03 -20.18 12.64
C ALA A 258 0.64 -19.66 13.92
N LYS A 259 0.53 -20.44 15.01
CA LYS A 259 1.04 -20.02 16.33
C LYS A 259 2.55 -19.86 16.36
N VAL A 260 3.24 -20.80 15.71
CA VAL A 260 4.70 -20.83 15.58
C VAL A 260 5.09 -19.95 14.38
N PRO A 261 5.92 -18.89 14.57
CA PRO A 261 6.32 -17.97 13.49
C PRO A 261 6.85 -18.67 12.25
N GLU A 262 7.69 -19.69 12.41
CA GLU A 262 8.35 -20.42 11.33
C GLU A 262 7.37 -21.27 10.49
N ARG A 263 6.14 -21.48 10.97
CA ARG A 263 5.07 -22.17 10.22
C ARG A 263 4.24 -21.22 9.35
N ARG A 264 4.44 -19.90 9.49
CA ARG A 264 3.80 -18.89 8.64
C ARG A 264 4.48 -18.85 7.26
N TYR A 265 4.30 -17.77 6.51
CA TYR A 265 5.09 -17.54 5.30
C TYR A 265 6.47 -17.02 5.66
N ALA A 266 7.52 -17.48 4.97
CA ALA A 266 8.89 -17.11 5.34
C ALA A 266 9.16 -15.62 5.08
N THR A 267 8.52 -15.07 4.05
CA THR A 267 8.66 -13.66 3.64
C THR A 267 7.30 -13.03 3.38
N TRP A 268 7.24 -11.69 3.43
CA TRP A 268 6.07 -10.94 3.00
C TRP A 268 5.72 -11.18 1.54
N ASN A 269 6.72 -11.35 0.67
CA ASN A 269 6.51 -11.65 -0.74
C ASN A 269 5.80 -13.00 -0.94
N GLU A 270 6.15 -14.04 -0.16
CA GLU A 270 5.41 -15.31 -0.20
C GLU A 270 3.94 -15.15 0.23
N PHE A 271 3.68 -14.36 1.27
CA PHE A 271 2.31 -14.12 1.72
C PHE A 271 1.51 -13.31 0.67
N ALA A 272 2.13 -12.27 0.09
CA ALA A 272 1.53 -11.48 -0.98
C ALA A 272 1.21 -12.34 -2.21
N LEU A 273 2.13 -13.21 -2.64
CA LEU A 273 1.89 -14.12 -3.76
C LEU A 273 0.73 -15.08 -3.47
N ALA A 274 0.66 -15.64 -2.26
CA ALA A 274 -0.46 -16.51 -1.87
C ALA A 274 -1.81 -15.78 -1.92
N LEU A 275 -1.87 -14.51 -1.50
CA LEU A 275 -3.05 -13.66 -1.66
C LEU A 275 -3.38 -13.38 -3.13
N ALA A 276 -2.36 -13.10 -3.95
CA ALA A 276 -2.53 -12.84 -5.38
C ALA A 276 -3.07 -14.06 -6.14
N GLU A 277 -2.62 -15.26 -5.80
CA GLU A 277 -3.10 -16.51 -6.41
C GLU A 277 -4.60 -16.71 -6.17
N VAL A 278 -5.07 -16.52 -4.92
CA VAL A 278 -6.48 -16.66 -4.58
C VAL A 278 -7.35 -15.47 -5.03
N ALA A 279 -6.75 -14.32 -5.35
CA ALA A 279 -7.47 -13.17 -5.90
C ALA A 279 -8.18 -13.54 -7.21
N SER A 280 -7.58 -14.40 -8.04
CA SER A 280 -8.16 -14.88 -9.30
C SER A 280 -9.51 -15.61 -9.14
N LEU A 281 -9.82 -16.10 -7.93
CA LEU A 281 -11.08 -16.79 -7.62
C LEU A 281 -12.23 -15.84 -7.29
N VAL A 282 -11.92 -14.58 -6.99
CA VAL A 282 -12.89 -13.61 -6.44
C VAL A 282 -12.93 -12.29 -7.20
N VAL A 283 -11.86 -11.93 -7.89
CA VAL A 283 -11.81 -10.76 -8.76
C VAL A 283 -12.51 -11.09 -10.09
N PRO A 284 -13.49 -10.28 -10.54
CA PRO A 284 -14.11 -10.47 -11.85
C PRO A 284 -13.07 -10.45 -12.98
N ALA A 285 -13.28 -11.24 -14.03
CA ALA A 285 -12.31 -11.40 -15.12
C ALA A 285 -12.01 -10.09 -15.88
N GLU A 286 -12.96 -9.17 -15.87
CA GLU A 286 -12.88 -7.84 -16.48
C GLU A 286 -12.00 -6.88 -15.67
N VAL A 287 -11.83 -7.12 -14.37
CA VAL A 287 -11.02 -6.28 -13.49
C VAL A 287 -9.58 -6.78 -13.51
N ILE A 288 -8.65 -5.87 -13.75
CA ILE A 288 -7.21 -6.15 -13.66
C ILE A 288 -6.80 -5.89 -12.21
N ALA A 289 -6.53 -6.96 -11.47
CA ALA A 289 -6.15 -6.88 -10.06
C ALA A 289 -4.81 -6.13 -9.90
N ASP A 290 -4.66 -5.38 -8.82
CA ASP A 290 -3.40 -4.68 -8.52
C ASP A 290 -2.20 -5.63 -8.40
N SER A 291 -2.44 -6.86 -7.94
CA SER A 291 -1.43 -7.92 -7.92
C SER A 291 -0.96 -8.32 -9.32
N GLU A 292 -1.88 -8.41 -10.30
CA GLU A 292 -1.54 -8.70 -11.70
C GLU A 292 -0.68 -7.57 -12.30
N LYS A 293 -1.05 -6.31 -12.05
CA LYS A 293 -0.29 -5.12 -12.50
C LYS A 293 1.13 -5.11 -11.93
N TYR A 294 1.24 -5.22 -10.61
CA TYR A 294 2.52 -5.14 -9.91
C TYR A 294 3.43 -6.32 -10.28
N LEU A 295 2.92 -7.56 -10.32
CA LEU A 295 3.72 -8.74 -10.67
C LEU A 295 4.17 -8.71 -12.14
N ALA A 296 3.36 -8.18 -13.06
CA ALA A 296 3.78 -7.99 -14.44
C ALA A 296 5.01 -7.09 -14.54
N LEU A 297 5.01 -5.96 -13.81
CA LEU A 297 6.15 -5.04 -13.79
C LEU A 297 7.35 -5.59 -13.01
N LYS A 298 7.12 -6.28 -11.88
CA LYS A 298 8.19 -6.83 -11.03
C LYS A 298 9.03 -7.89 -11.74
N ASN A 299 8.41 -8.67 -12.62
CA ASN A 299 9.08 -9.71 -13.38
C ASN A 299 9.82 -9.19 -14.62
N GLU A 300 9.81 -7.87 -14.86
CA GLU A 300 10.44 -7.25 -16.02
C GLU A 300 11.93 -6.93 -15.77
N PRO A 301 12.88 -7.63 -16.43
CA PRO A 301 14.31 -7.40 -16.20
C PRO A 301 14.74 -5.95 -16.50
N MET A 302 14.09 -5.29 -17.45
CA MET A 302 14.38 -3.90 -17.79
C MET A 302 14.09 -2.94 -16.61
N LEU A 303 13.12 -3.29 -15.77
CA LEU A 303 12.71 -2.51 -14.61
C LEU A 303 13.44 -2.90 -13.32
N ALA A 304 14.42 -3.81 -13.37
CA ALA A 304 15.13 -4.32 -12.18
C ALA A 304 15.86 -3.25 -11.35
N LYS A 305 16.02 -2.02 -11.86
CA LYS A 305 16.57 -0.89 -11.11
C LYS A 305 15.52 -0.12 -10.30
N LEU A 306 14.23 -0.32 -10.58
CA LEU A 306 13.16 0.30 -9.80
C LEU A 306 13.03 -0.46 -8.48
N THR A 307 12.86 0.29 -7.39
CA THR A 307 12.51 -0.31 -6.09
C THR A 307 11.06 -0.79 -6.09
N ASP A 308 10.68 -1.62 -5.11
CA ASP A 308 9.29 -2.08 -4.97
C ASP A 308 8.29 -0.91 -4.81
N ALA A 309 8.69 0.17 -4.12
CA ALA A 309 7.89 1.39 -4.00
C ALA A 309 7.71 2.08 -5.36
N GLU A 310 8.79 2.20 -6.15
CA GLU A 310 8.75 2.80 -7.48
C GLU A 310 7.96 1.95 -8.48
N LEU A 311 7.97 0.63 -8.33
CA LEU A 311 7.12 -0.28 -9.13
C LEU A 311 5.64 -0.11 -8.80
N TRP A 312 5.28 0.13 -7.53
CA TRP A 312 3.91 0.46 -7.15
C TRP A 312 3.47 1.80 -7.74
N GLU A 313 4.33 2.82 -7.70
CA GLU A 313 4.06 4.10 -8.35
C GLU A 313 3.83 3.92 -9.86
N LEU A 314 4.67 3.11 -10.52
CA LEU A 314 4.50 2.81 -11.94
C LEU A 314 3.21 2.04 -12.21
N ALA A 315 2.89 1.02 -11.40
CA ALA A 315 1.66 0.25 -11.54
C ALA A 315 0.42 1.16 -11.45
N GLY A 316 0.42 2.12 -10.52
CA GLY A 316 -0.65 3.10 -10.35
C GLY A 316 -0.71 4.18 -11.44
N ALA A 317 0.42 4.57 -12.01
CA ALA A 317 0.48 5.56 -13.09
C ALA A 317 -0.02 5.02 -14.44
N GLY A 318 -0.03 3.70 -14.62
CA GLY A 318 -0.47 3.04 -15.84
C GLY A 318 -1.99 2.93 -15.96
N ARG A 319 -2.52 3.24 -17.14
CA ARG A 319 -3.89 2.90 -17.55
C ARG A 319 -3.91 1.47 -18.09
N TRP A 320 -4.28 0.52 -17.23
CA TRP A 320 -4.29 -0.90 -17.57
C TRP A 320 -5.57 -1.30 -18.32
N SER A 321 -5.42 -2.12 -19.37
CA SER A 321 -6.56 -2.61 -20.14
C SER A 321 -6.31 -4.01 -20.71
N ARG A 322 -7.41 -4.77 -20.84
CA ARG A 322 -7.44 -5.99 -21.66
C ARG A 322 -7.98 -5.61 -23.04
N VAL A 323 -7.25 -5.95 -24.09
CA VAL A 323 -7.60 -5.56 -25.47
C VAL A 323 -7.73 -6.79 -26.35
N GLY A 324 -8.82 -6.85 -27.11
CA GLY A 324 -9.09 -7.96 -28.02
C GLY A 324 -8.16 -7.98 -29.25
N ALA A 325 -8.07 -9.12 -29.91
CA ALA A 325 -7.30 -9.28 -31.13
C ALA A 325 -7.76 -8.31 -32.24
N LYS A 326 -6.82 -7.87 -33.08
CA LYS A 326 -7.01 -6.91 -34.19
C LYS A 326 -7.36 -5.48 -33.78
N ALA A 327 -7.41 -5.15 -32.49
CA ALA A 327 -7.55 -3.77 -32.06
C ALA A 327 -6.32 -2.94 -32.46
N THR A 328 -6.54 -1.72 -32.96
CA THR A 328 -5.47 -0.76 -33.26
C THR A 328 -5.17 0.05 -32.00
N LEU A 329 -3.93 -0.03 -31.51
CA LEU A 329 -3.46 0.66 -30.30
C LEU A 329 -2.84 2.02 -30.62
N ILE A 330 -2.09 2.09 -31.72
CA ILE A 330 -1.43 3.29 -32.23
C ILE A 330 -1.69 3.35 -33.72
N ARG A 331 -1.97 4.53 -34.27
CA ARG A 331 -2.06 4.75 -35.72
C ARG A 331 -0.90 5.59 -36.22
N GLU A 332 -0.38 5.22 -37.38
CA GLU A 332 0.64 6.00 -38.08
C GLU A 332 0.12 7.42 -38.39
N ASN A 333 1.00 8.42 -38.27
CA ASN A 333 0.75 9.84 -38.50
C ASN A 333 -0.18 10.54 -37.48
N GLU A 334 -0.70 9.84 -36.48
CA GLU A 334 -1.44 10.47 -35.39
C GLU A 334 -0.49 11.08 -34.35
N PRO A 335 -0.87 12.17 -33.67
CA PRO A 335 -0.12 12.67 -32.53
C PRO A 335 -0.21 11.69 -31.35
N GLY A 336 0.74 11.77 -30.41
CA GLY A 336 0.66 11.02 -29.17
C GLY A 336 1.92 11.17 -28.33
N GLN A 337 1.75 11.16 -27.01
CA GLN A 337 2.85 11.29 -26.05
C GLN A 337 2.97 10.10 -25.11
N SER A 338 1.99 9.18 -25.13
CA SER A 338 2.01 7.99 -24.29
C SER A 338 2.97 6.92 -24.82
N PHE A 339 3.44 6.06 -23.92
CA PHE A 339 4.06 4.79 -24.26
C PHE A 339 3.32 3.65 -23.55
N PHE A 340 3.63 2.42 -23.94
CA PHE A 340 2.91 1.24 -23.51
C PHE A 340 3.85 0.17 -23.00
N TYR A 341 3.39 -0.62 -22.04
CA TYR A 341 4.01 -1.87 -21.60
C TYR A 341 3.09 -3.05 -21.95
N LEU A 342 3.62 -4.06 -22.64
CA LEU A 342 2.87 -5.25 -23.03
C LEU A 342 3.08 -6.37 -22.00
N ALA A 343 2.19 -6.47 -21.01
CA ALA A 343 2.27 -7.47 -19.96
C ALA A 343 1.87 -8.88 -20.43
N LYS A 344 1.01 -9.00 -21.44
CA LYS A 344 0.65 -10.28 -22.08
C LYS A 344 0.23 -10.05 -23.54
N GLY A 345 0.53 -11.02 -24.39
CA GLY A 345 0.12 -11.03 -25.80
C GLY A 345 1.22 -10.56 -26.75
N GLU A 346 0.85 -10.33 -28.00
CA GLU A 346 1.75 -9.87 -29.06
C GLU A 346 1.09 -8.80 -29.91
N VAL A 347 1.88 -7.81 -30.34
CA VAL A 347 1.43 -6.75 -31.25
C VAL A 347 2.32 -6.71 -32.48
N LYS A 348 1.73 -6.40 -33.63
CA LYS A 348 2.46 -6.16 -34.87
C LYS A 348 2.62 -4.67 -35.11
N VAL A 349 3.80 -4.27 -35.57
CA VAL A 349 4.14 -2.90 -35.95
C VAL A 349 4.14 -2.81 -37.46
N ILE A 350 3.28 -1.96 -38.02
CA ILE A 350 3.06 -1.81 -39.45
C ILE A 350 3.36 -0.37 -39.86
N ARG A 351 4.11 -0.18 -40.94
CA ARG A 351 4.35 1.13 -41.54
C ARG A 351 4.07 1.08 -43.03
N GLN A 352 3.27 2.01 -43.54
CA GLN A 352 2.87 2.04 -44.95
C GLN A 352 2.34 0.69 -45.45
N GLY A 353 1.58 -0.02 -44.61
CA GLY A 353 1.03 -1.35 -44.91
C GLY A 353 2.02 -2.52 -44.85
N ARG A 354 3.31 -2.29 -44.55
CA ARG A 354 4.32 -3.35 -44.40
C ARG A 354 4.60 -3.66 -42.95
N LEU A 355 4.65 -4.95 -42.61
CA LEU A 355 5.06 -5.43 -41.29
C LEU A 355 6.54 -5.10 -41.06
N LEU A 356 6.82 -4.29 -40.03
CA LEU A 356 8.18 -3.94 -39.63
C LEU A 356 8.72 -4.85 -38.53
N ASN A 357 7.90 -5.12 -37.53
CA ASN A 357 8.30 -5.92 -36.37
C ASN A 357 7.08 -6.54 -35.68
N VAL A 358 7.34 -7.53 -34.83
CA VAL A 358 6.39 -8.05 -33.85
C VAL A 358 6.99 -7.81 -32.47
N ILE A 359 6.22 -7.17 -31.59
CA ILE A 359 6.56 -6.88 -30.21
C ILE A 359 5.86 -7.92 -29.34
N ARG A 360 6.62 -8.54 -28.45
CA ARG A 360 6.15 -9.64 -27.61
C ARG A 360 5.90 -9.18 -26.18
N GLN A 361 5.36 -10.08 -25.37
CA GLN A 361 5.21 -9.89 -23.93
C GLN A 361 6.52 -9.41 -23.29
N SER A 362 6.40 -8.61 -22.23
CA SER A 362 7.52 -8.04 -21.48
C SER A 362 8.34 -7.02 -22.30
N GLU A 363 7.67 -6.32 -23.22
CA GLU A 363 8.29 -5.27 -24.01
C GLU A 363 7.51 -3.96 -23.94
N PHE A 364 8.25 -2.85 -24.01
CA PHE A 364 7.68 -1.52 -24.13
C PHE A 364 7.54 -1.12 -25.60
N PHE A 365 6.61 -0.21 -25.91
CA PHE A 365 6.49 0.39 -27.23
C PHE A 365 5.92 1.80 -27.18
N GLY A 366 6.22 2.60 -28.20
CA GLY A 366 5.79 4.01 -28.24
C GLY A 366 6.67 4.95 -27.40
N GLU A 367 7.77 4.45 -26.81
CA GLU A 367 8.68 5.17 -25.92
C GLU A 367 9.30 6.39 -26.62
N MET A 368 9.55 6.30 -27.93
CA MET A 368 10.08 7.42 -28.73
C MET A 368 9.17 8.64 -28.72
N ALA A 369 7.85 8.42 -28.71
CA ALA A 369 6.90 9.53 -28.69
C ALA A 369 6.91 10.24 -27.33
N TYR A 370 6.97 9.46 -26.25
CA TYR A 370 7.12 9.97 -24.89
C TYR A 370 8.43 10.74 -24.70
N ILE A 371 9.57 10.15 -25.08
CA ILE A 371 10.90 10.76 -24.89
C ILE A 371 11.05 12.08 -25.67
N ARG A 372 10.38 12.20 -26.82
CA ARG A 372 10.39 13.42 -27.64
C ARG A 372 9.27 14.40 -27.28
N GLY A 373 8.49 14.17 -26.23
CA GLY A 373 7.37 15.03 -25.86
C GLY A 373 6.26 15.12 -26.92
N GLY A 374 6.14 14.11 -27.81
CA GLY A 374 5.15 14.07 -28.88
C GLY A 374 5.32 15.13 -29.97
N GLU A 375 6.50 15.74 -30.10
CA GLU A 375 6.79 16.73 -31.15
C GLU A 375 6.62 16.18 -32.57
N LEU A 376 6.80 14.86 -32.73
CA LEU A 376 6.60 14.16 -34.00
C LEU A 376 5.42 13.20 -33.92
N PRO A 377 4.71 13.00 -35.04
CA PRO A 377 3.64 12.02 -35.10
C PRO A 377 4.18 10.59 -34.93
N ARG A 378 3.26 9.68 -34.62
CA ARG A 378 3.53 8.24 -34.52
C ARG A 378 4.06 7.70 -35.85
N HIS A 379 5.17 6.96 -35.79
CA HIS A 379 5.91 6.54 -36.98
C HIS A 379 5.37 5.28 -37.64
N ALA A 380 4.51 4.54 -36.94
CA ALA A 380 3.94 3.26 -37.37
C ALA A 380 2.62 3.01 -36.65
N THR A 381 1.79 2.17 -37.26
CA THR A 381 0.58 1.63 -36.65
C THR A 381 0.95 0.40 -35.81
N VAL A 382 0.34 0.26 -34.63
CA VAL A 382 0.50 -0.91 -33.76
C VAL A 382 -0.86 -1.57 -33.58
N GLU A 383 -0.95 -2.86 -33.90
CA GLU A 383 -2.20 -3.63 -33.81
C GLU A 383 -2.01 -4.92 -33.00
N ALA A 384 -3.01 -5.25 -32.20
CA ALA A 384 -3.09 -6.50 -31.44
C ALA A 384 -3.14 -7.71 -32.38
N MET A 385 -2.27 -8.71 -32.16
CA MET A 385 -2.34 -9.98 -32.87
C MET A 385 -3.24 -10.99 -32.15
N ASN A 386 -3.27 -10.94 -30.83
CA ASN A 386 -4.07 -11.77 -29.94
C ASN A 386 -4.64 -10.90 -28.80
N GLU A 387 -5.30 -11.52 -27.81
CA GLU A 387 -5.74 -10.80 -26.61
C GLU A 387 -4.55 -10.31 -25.80
N LEU A 388 -4.59 -9.03 -25.43
CA LEU A 388 -3.51 -8.35 -24.76
C LEU A 388 -3.89 -8.01 -23.32
N LEU A 389 -2.88 -7.99 -22.45
CA LEU A 389 -2.88 -7.17 -21.24
C LEU A 389 -1.81 -6.11 -21.44
N LEU A 390 -2.18 -4.84 -21.38
CA LEU A 390 -1.23 -3.74 -21.52
C LEU A 390 -1.51 -2.60 -20.54
N ALA A 391 -0.46 -1.84 -20.25
CA ALA A 391 -0.52 -0.57 -19.54
C ALA A 391 -0.14 0.57 -20.49
N GLU A 392 -0.97 1.59 -20.59
CA GLU A 392 -0.63 2.85 -21.24
C GLU A 392 -0.17 3.86 -20.18
N PHE A 393 0.94 4.55 -20.45
CA PHE A 393 1.50 5.55 -19.55
C PHE A 393 1.50 6.92 -20.23
N GLU A 394 0.80 7.86 -19.61
CA GLU A 394 0.71 9.25 -20.06
C GLU A 394 1.71 10.14 -19.30
N PRO A 395 2.27 11.18 -19.93
CA PRO A 395 3.19 12.09 -19.26
C PRO A 395 2.64 12.69 -17.96
N GLU A 396 1.35 13.02 -17.93
CA GLU A 396 0.69 13.65 -16.79
C GLU A 396 0.62 12.73 -15.57
N THR A 397 0.32 11.44 -15.77
CA THR A 397 0.27 10.47 -14.67
C THR A 397 1.68 10.13 -14.19
N LEU A 398 2.64 9.96 -15.10
CA LEU A 398 4.04 9.74 -14.77
C LEU A 398 4.66 10.91 -14.00
N ALA A 399 4.25 12.15 -14.27
CA ALA A 399 4.74 13.33 -13.57
C ALA A 399 4.42 13.31 -12.06
N GLN A 400 3.41 12.55 -11.64
CA GLN A 400 3.01 12.40 -10.23
C GLN A 400 3.88 11.39 -9.48
N MET A 401 4.58 10.50 -10.19
CA MET A 401 5.54 9.57 -9.58
C MET A 401 6.71 10.33 -8.95
N SER A 402 7.42 9.70 -8.02
CA SER A 402 8.62 10.25 -7.42
C SER A 402 9.71 10.53 -8.46
N VAL A 403 10.59 11.49 -8.16
CA VAL A 403 11.71 11.86 -9.05
C VAL A 403 12.61 10.65 -9.34
N GLY A 404 12.86 9.81 -8.32
CA GLY A 404 13.63 8.57 -8.45
C GLY A 404 12.99 7.58 -9.42
N ALA A 405 11.68 7.31 -9.25
CA ALA A 405 10.94 6.41 -10.12
C ALA A 405 10.98 6.88 -11.57
N ARG A 406 10.71 8.18 -11.82
CA ARG A 406 10.77 8.76 -13.18
C ARG A 406 12.17 8.66 -13.79
N TYR A 407 13.22 8.92 -13.02
CA TYR A 407 14.60 8.81 -13.48
C TYR A 407 14.95 7.37 -13.86
N ASN A 408 14.69 6.41 -12.97
CA ASN A 408 14.99 5.00 -13.19
C ASN A 408 14.21 4.43 -14.38
N LEU A 409 12.93 4.79 -14.50
CA LEU A 409 12.09 4.46 -15.65
C LEU A 409 12.66 5.03 -16.95
N MET A 410 13.01 6.32 -16.98
CA MET A 410 13.62 6.93 -18.16
C MET A 410 14.92 6.22 -18.55
N CYS A 411 15.80 5.93 -17.59
CA CYS A 411 17.02 5.16 -17.84
C CYS A 411 16.74 3.75 -18.39
N ALA A 412 15.63 3.11 -18.00
CA ALA A 412 15.22 1.82 -18.51
C ALA A 412 14.74 1.92 -19.96
N LEU A 413 13.88 2.89 -20.28
CA LEU A 413 13.36 3.13 -21.62
C LEU A 413 14.48 3.49 -22.63
N VAL A 414 15.41 4.37 -22.24
CA VAL A 414 16.54 4.75 -23.11
C VAL A 414 17.46 3.56 -23.40
N ARG A 415 17.73 2.70 -22.40
CA ARG A 415 18.53 1.48 -22.61
C ARG A 415 17.86 0.53 -23.60
N ASN A 416 16.56 0.28 -23.45
CA ASN A 416 15.80 -0.54 -24.40
C ASN A 416 15.86 0.00 -25.84
N LEU A 417 15.71 1.32 -26.02
CA LEU A 417 15.85 1.92 -27.34
C LEU A 417 17.28 1.76 -27.91
N ALA A 418 18.31 1.90 -27.08
CA ALA A 418 19.70 1.69 -27.50
C ALA A 418 19.94 0.23 -27.92
N ASP A 419 19.44 -0.74 -27.15
CA ASP A 419 19.57 -2.17 -27.46
C ASP A 419 18.84 -2.53 -28.76
N ARG A 420 17.62 -2.01 -28.95
CA ARG A 420 16.86 -2.18 -30.21
C ARG A 420 17.58 -1.56 -31.40
N LEU A 421 18.17 -0.39 -31.24
CA LEU A 421 18.94 0.27 -32.30
C LEU A 421 20.19 -0.54 -32.65
N ALA A 422 20.90 -1.07 -31.64
CA ALA A 422 22.06 -1.93 -31.85
C ALA A 422 21.69 -3.21 -32.62
N LEU A 423 20.59 -3.86 -32.25
CA LEU A 423 20.06 -5.04 -32.95
C LEU A 423 19.63 -4.72 -34.38
N ALA A 424 18.98 -3.57 -34.61
CA ALA A 424 18.59 -3.14 -35.94
C ALA A 424 19.81 -2.87 -36.83
N ASN A 425 20.83 -2.19 -36.30
CA ASN A 425 22.07 -1.93 -37.04
C ASN A 425 22.81 -3.23 -37.38
N ALA A 426 22.88 -4.18 -36.44
CA ALA A 426 23.50 -5.48 -36.69
C ALA A 426 22.85 -6.25 -37.86
N ARG A 427 21.51 -6.16 -38.00
CA ARG A 427 20.75 -6.74 -39.12
C ARG A 427 20.93 -6.04 -40.46
N LEU A 428 21.42 -4.80 -40.46
CA LEU A 428 21.72 -4.04 -41.68
C LEU A 428 23.17 -4.26 -42.15
N THR A 429 24.07 -4.59 -41.23
CA THR A 429 25.51 -4.77 -41.50
C THR A 429 25.93 -6.23 -41.73
N GLY A 430 25.07 -7.21 -41.44
CA GLY A 430 25.26 -8.64 -41.72
C GLY A 430 24.22 -9.13 -42.70
#